data_AF-A0A8D2IYB0-F1
#
_entry.id   AF-A0A8D2IYB0-F1
#
_cell.length_a   1.000
_cell.length_b   1.000
_cell.length_c   1.000
_cell.angle_alpha   90.00
_cell.angle_beta   90.00
_cell.angle_gamma   90.00
#
_symmetry.space_group_name_H-M   'P 1'
#
loop_
_entity.id
_entity.type
_entity.pdbx_description
1 polymer ?
#
loop_
_entity_poly.entity_id
_entity_poly.type
_entity_poly.pdbx_seq_one_letter_code
_entity_poly.pdbx_strand_id
1 'polypeptide(L)'
;MLPSPDCKKGGENKDGRGPTWIIGLVTCSSALVAALKTLQQKIHRLELERSQAEHDLSCLTREAAQYKMALRHESNEKDVTHQELMQARKDVSTQLGTVQSRCSLLEKQLDYMRKMVVSAEVEKKLILEQQTQLQKEKEKNQVELRAKLDKLDILENECWKLTSSQKTAEEKIKHLEQKIQEEQHQRRLIQDKAAQVRNTSSCIVPMITKVVCIQSCVLLVLKKNHTMPSHSVVANVQTVLHLMKYRSPCVTSQHPEELEKVASRRTGVYKSVSCSTSSSATENLSDLLLLIQDELGQMSFEHQELLKQIQETQDHDIREDLERELDCLVKQMEIKGDQICKLRKHQEHVRKHFFKQPLSSHSHISIHWKLPLGAFHSKDEPLPHHLLFANIVLKIA
;
A
#
# COMPACT_ATOMS: atom_id res chain seq x y z
N MET A 1 101.31 -23.06 24.65
CA MET A 1 101.98 -23.65 25.83
C MET A 1 103.48 -23.58 25.60
N LEU A 2 104.29 -23.37 26.64
CA LEU A 2 105.75 -23.51 26.59
C LEU A 2 106.11 -25.02 26.63
N PRO A 3 107.33 -25.43 26.21
CA PRO A 3 108.40 -25.47 27.20
C PRO A 3 109.80 -25.04 26.72
N SER A 4 110.57 -24.56 27.69
CA SER A 4 112.02 -24.69 27.84
C SER A 4 112.24 -25.31 29.24
N PRO A 5 113.45 -25.71 29.69
CA PRO A 5 114.75 -25.77 29.02
C PRO A 5 115.38 -27.18 29.10
N ASP A 6 116.69 -27.31 28.81
CA ASP A 6 117.60 -27.89 29.82
C ASP A 6 119.06 -27.40 29.61
N CYS A 7 119.88 -27.40 30.67
CA CYS A 7 121.28 -26.99 30.64
C CYS A 7 122.14 -27.88 31.53
N LYS A 8 123.23 -28.44 30.99
CA LYS A 8 124.24 -29.18 31.77
C LYS A 8 125.64 -28.58 31.61
N LYS A 9 126.31 -28.38 32.75
CA LYS A 9 127.71 -28.00 32.89
C LYS A 9 128.52 -29.18 33.43
N GLY A 10 129.83 -29.18 33.13
CA GLY A 10 130.82 -30.12 33.67
C GLY A 10 131.60 -30.86 32.57
N GLY A 11 132.91 -31.09 32.69
CA GLY A 11 133.81 -30.60 33.74
C GLY A 11 135.24 -31.19 33.68
N GLU A 12 136.20 -30.33 33.30
CA GLU A 12 137.64 -30.39 33.61
C GLU A 12 138.57 -31.50 33.03
N ASN A 13 139.88 -31.18 33.11
CA ASN A 13 141.10 -31.97 32.89
C ASN A 13 141.52 -32.44 31.48
N LYS A 14 142.82 -32.44 31.11
CA LYS A 14 143.90 -31.44 31.38
C LYS A 14 145.16 -31.69 30.50
N ASP A 15 145.99 -30.66 30.38
CA ASP A 15 147.44 -30.62 30.08
C ASP A 15 148.04 -31.49 28.94
N GLY A 16 148.48 -30.84 27.84
CA GLY A 16 149.22 -31.48 26.73
C GLY A 16 150.01 -30.51 25.84
N ARG A 17 151.33 -30.46 26.01
CA ARG A 17 152.28 -29.55 25.34
C ARG A 17 152.31 -29.69 23.79
N GLY A 18 152.33 -28.58 23.04
CA GLY A 18 152.78 -28.54 21.64
C GLY A 18 152.19 -27.39 20.79
N PRO A 19 152.97 -26.70 19.93
CA PRO A 19 152.47 -25.56 19.14
C PRO A 19 151.83 -25.98 17.81
N THR A 20 150.49 -25.92 17.73
CA THR A 20 149.72 -26.24 16.50
C THR A 20 148.77 -25.11 16.06
N TRP A 21 149.19 -23.86 16.25
CA TRP A 21 148.46 -22.65 15.80
C TRP A 21 148.15 -22.63 14.29
N ILE A 22 148.94 -23.34 13.47
CA ILE A 22 148.66 -23.54 12.04
C ILE A 22 147.45 -24.49 11.82
N ILE A 23 147.29 -25.54 12.65
CA ILE A 23 146.12 -26.44 12.56
C ILE A 23 144.86 -25.69 13.01
N GLY A 24 144.96 -24.87 14.08
CA GLY A 24 143.88 -24.03 14.55
C GLY A 24 143.27 -23.13 13.46
N LEU A 25 144.12 -22.54 12.61
CA LEU A 25 143.70 -21.68 11.51
C LEU A 25 142.93 -22.46 10.41
N VAL A 26 143.41 -23.67 10.06
CA VAL A 26 142.78 -24.56 9.07
C VAL A 26 141.46 -25.15 9.60
N THR A 27 141.37 -25.48 10.89
CA THR A 27 140.11 -25.91 11.50
C THR A 27 139.10 -24.77 11.63
N CYS A 28 139.56 -23.53 11.86
CA CYS A 28 138.68 -22.36 11.93
C CYS A 28 138.08 -22.01 10.57
N SER A 29 138.87 -22.04 9.49
CA SER A 29 138.35 -21.82 8.13
C SER A 29 137.40 -22.94 7.70
N SER A 30 137.70 -24.19 8.03
CA SER A 30 136.81 -25.34 7.79
C SER A 30 135.45 -25.19 8.51
N ALA A 31 135.48 -24.81 9.80
CA ALA A 31 134.27 -24.57 10.58
C ALA A 31 133.43 -23.38 10.05
N LEU A 32 134.08 -22.31 9.61
CA LEU A 32 133.40 -21.15 9.00
C LEU A 32 132.72 -21.53 7.67
N VAL A 33 133.40 -22.28 6.80
CA VAL A 33 132.81 -22.77 5.54
C VAL A 33 131.66 -23.74 5.80
N ALA A 34 131.76 -24.60 6.81
CA ALA A 34 130.65 -25.46 7.23
C ALA A 34 129.44 -24.64 7.71
N ALA A 35 129.66 -23.65 8.58
CA ALA A 35 128.59 -22.77 9.09
C ALA A 35 127.92 -21.96 7.97
N LEU A 36 128.69 -21.40 7.03
CA LEU A 36 128.16 -20.71 5.85
C LEU A 36 127.35 -21.65 4.95
N LYS A 37 127.82 -22.89 4.73
CA LYS A 37 127.08 -23.90 3.97
C LYS A 37 125.76 -24.29 4.64
N THR A 38 125.75 -24.45 5.97
CA THR A 38 124.53 -24.70 6.75
C THR A 38 123.57 -23.50 6.71
N LEU A 39 124.07 -22.27 6.77
CA LEU A 39 123.25 -21.06 6.60
C LEU A 39 122.65 -20.98 5.18
N GLN A 40 123.42 -21.23 4.14
CA GLN A 40 122.94 -21.24 2.75
C GLN A 40 121.87 -22.34 2.54
N GLN A 41 122.08 -23.54 3.08
CA GLN A 41 121.07 -24.62 3.07
C GLN A 41 119.80 -24.22 3.85
N LYS A 42 119.93 -23.52 4.98
CA LYS A 42 118.80 -23.03 5.76
C LYS A 42 118.03 -21.92 5.04
N ILE A 43 118.72 -20.99 4.38
CA ILE A 43 118.11 -19.94 3.56
C ILE A 43 117.33 -20.59 2.41
N HIS A 44 117.95 -21.48 1.64
CA HIS A 44 117.29 -22.16 0.54
C HIS A 44 116.06 -22.99 0.97
N ARG A 45 116.14 -23.66 2.12
CA ARG A 45 114.99 -24.34 2.73
C ARG A 45 113.87 -23.35 3.09
N LEU A 46 114.21 -22.21 3.72
CA LEU A 46 113.22 -21.19 4.08
C LEU A 46 112.61 -20.52 2.83
N GLU A 47 113.35 -20.35 1.74
CA GLU A 47 112.83 -19.85 0.45
C GLU A 47 111.83 -20.83 -0.16
N LEU A 48 112.09 -22.14 -0.09
CA LEU A 48 111.17 -23.19 -0.53
C LEU A 48 109.91 -23.23 0.36
N GLU A 49 110.07 -23.21 1.69
CA GLU A 49 108.97 -23.18 2.65
C GLU A 49 108.11 -21.90 2.50
N ARG A 50 108.74 -20.74 2.21
CA ARG A 50 108.05 -19.48 1.89
C ARG A 50 107.27 -19.59 0.57
N SER A 51 107.88 -20.14 -0.48
CA SER A 51 107.24 -20.31 -1.79
C SER A 51 106.04 -21.27 -1.72
N GLN A 52 106.14 -22.33 -0.92
CA GLN A 52 105.02 -23.24 -0.65
C GLN A 52 103.90 -22.51 0.09
N ALA A 53 104.21 -21.77 1.17
CA ALA A 53 103.22 -21.01 1.92
C ALA A 53 102.54 -19.90 1.09
N GLU A 54 103.28 -19.25 0.17
CA GLU A 54 102.75 -18.30 -0.80
C GLU A 54 101.77 -18.96 -1.79
N HIS A 55 102.08 -20.18 -2.24
CA HIS A 55 101.19 -20.97 -3.09
C HIS A 55 99.92 -21.43 -2.34
N ASP A 56 100.08 -21.97 -1.14
CA ASP A 56 98.96 -22.47 -0.31
C ASP A 56 98.02 -21.32 0.07
N LEU A 57 98.56 -20.16 0.46
CA LEU A 57 97.78 -18.95 0.72
C LEU A 57 97.05 -18.46 -0.54
N SER A 58 97.67 -18.55 -1.72
CA SER A 58 97.04 -18.19 -3.00
C SER A 58 95.89 -19.13 -3.35
N CYS A 59 96.04 -20.43 -3.11
CA CYS A 59 94.98 -21.43 -3.31
C CYS A 59 93.82 -21.24 -2.32
N LEU A 60 94.11 -21.07 -1.02
CA LEU A 60 93.09 -20.77 0.00
C LEU A 60 92.36 -19.44 -0.30
N THR A 61 93.07 -18.42 -0.80
CA THR A 61 92.45 -17.15 -1.20
C THR A 61 91.50 -17.33 -2.39
N ARG A 62 91.89 -18.13 -3.39
CA ARG A 62 91.05 -18.50 -4.54
C ARG A 62 89.80 -19.28 -4.10
N GLU A 63 89.95 -20.23 -3.20
CA GLU A 63 88.83 -21.03 -2.66
C GLU A 63 87.88 -20.17 -1.81
N ALA A 64 88.40 -19.34 -0.91
CA ALA A 64 87.60 -18.39 -0.14
C ALA A 64 86.83 -17.41 -1.05
N ALA A 65 87.44 -16.97 -2.16
CA ALA A 65 86.75 -16.16 -3.17
C ALA A 65 85.63 -16.95 -3.88
N GLN A 66 85.87 -18.22 -4.23
CA GLN A 66 84.86 -19.10 -4.84
C GLN A 66 83.68 -19.36 -3.91
N TYR A 67 83.89 -19.71 -2.63
CA TYR A 67 82.83 -19.85 -1.64
C TYR A 67 82.03 -18.54 -1.46
N LYS A 68 82.71 -17.39 -1.46
CA LYS A 68 82.07 -16.07 -1.38
C LYS A 68 81.23 -15.74 -2.62
N MET A 69 81.56 -16.25 -3.80
CA MET A 69 80.72 -16.10 -5.00
C MET A 69 79.53 -17.06 -4.97
N ALA A 70 79.72 -18.33 -4.58
CA ALA A 70 78.64 -19.31 -4.45
C ALA A 70 77.57 -18.86 -3.45
N LEU A 71 77.96 -18.40 -2.26
CA LEU A 71 77.04 -17.89 -1.24
C LEU A 71 76.25 -16.65 -1.71
N ARG A 72 76.88 -15.79 -2.54
CA ARG A 72 76.20 -14.65 -3.16
C ARG A 72 75.21 -15.07 -4.24
N HIS A 73 75.54 -16.08 -5.04
CA HIS A 73 74.63 -16.66 -6.02
C HIS A 73 73.38 -17.22 -5.33
N GLU A 74 73.57 -18.05 -4.31
CA GLU A 74 72.48 -18.66 -3.54
C GLU A 74 71.59 -17.61 -2.83
N SER A 75 72.18 -16.50 -2.36
CA SER A 75 71.39 -15.36 -1.84
C SER A 75 70.56 -14.71 -2.94
N ASN A 76 71.18 -14.35 -4.06
CA ASN A 76 70.49 -13.70 -5.17
C ASN A 76 69.35 -14.57 -5.74
N GLU A 77 69.53 -15.89 -5.83
CA GLU A 77 68.50 -16.83 -6.25
C GLU A 77 67.31 -16.87 -5.26
N LYS A 78 67.58 -16.81 -3.95
CA LYS A 78 66.53 -16.71 -2.92
C LYS A 78 65.80 -15.37 -2.99
N ASP A 79 66.51 -14.27 -3.23
CA ASP A 79 65.92 -12.94 -3.38
C ASP A 79 65.03 -12.85 -4.63
N VAL A 80 65.48 -13.40 -5.77
CA VAL A 80 64.69 -13.49 -7.02
C VAL A 80 63.45 -14.36 -6.84
N THR A 81 63.60 -15.60 -6.36
CA THR A 81 62.46 -16.50 -6.14
C THR A 81 61.47 -15.97 -5.11
N HIS A 82 61.93 -15.25 -4.08
CA HIS A 82 61.07 -14.53 -3.15
C HIS A 82 60.32 -13.37 -3.83
N GLN A 83 60.98 -12.60 -4.70
CA GLN A 83 60.36 -11.53 -5.47
C GLN A 83 59.29 -12.05 -6.44
N GLU A 84 59.56 -13.18 -7.13
CA GLU A 84 58.61 -13.86 -8.02
C GLU A 84 57.38 -14.35 -7.25
N LEU A 85 57.57 -15.04 -6.11
CA LEU A 85 56.47 -15.47 -5.24
C LEU A 85 55.65 -14.30 -4.69
N MET A 86 56.31 -13.20 -4.31
CA MET A 86 55.63 -11.98 -3.87
C MET A 86 54.88 -11.28 -5.01
N GLN A 87 55.34 -11.38 -6.25
CA GLN A 87 54.64 -10.84 -7.41
C GLN A 87 53.43 -11.70 -7.77
N ALA A 88 53.60 -13.02 -7.92
CA ALA A 88 52.49 -13.96 -8.13
C ALA A 88 51.41 -13.85 -7.05
N ARG A 89 51.80 -13.62 -5.78
CA ARG A 89 50.85 -13.34 -4.68
C ARG A 89 50.05 -12.06 -4.89
N LYS A 90 50.66 -10.97 -5.39
CA LYS A 90 49.93 -9.73 -5.73
C LYS A 90 48.96 -9.97 -6.89
N ASP A 91 49.39 -10.69 -7.92
CA ASP A 91 48.59 -10.95 -9.12
C ASP A 91 47.38 -11.85 -8.83
N VAL A 92 47.55 -12.86 -7.97
CA VAL A 92 46.41 -13.62 -7.40
C VAL A 92 45.51 -12.73 -6.54
N SER A 93 46.08 -11.79 -5.77
CA SER A 93 45.30 -10.87 -4.94
C SER A 93 44.48 -9.85 -5.75
N THR A 94 44.97 -9.39 -6.91
CA THR A 94 44.21 -8.50 -7.81
C THR A 94 43.14 -9.27 -8.57
N GLN A 95 43.42 -10.50 -9.02
CA GLN A 95 42.43 -11.40 -9.62
C GLN A 95 41.31 -11.74 -8.62
N LEU A 96 41.64 -12.02 -7.35
CA LEU A 96 40.64 -12.25 -6.31
C LEU A 96 39.74 -11.00 -6.11
N GLY A 97 40.33 -9.80 -6.11
CA GLY A 97 39.58 -8.55 -6.01
C GLY A 97 38.62 -8.30 -7.18
N THR A 98 39.01 -8.61 -8.42
CA THR A 98 38.11 -8.47 -9.58
C THR A 98 37.00 -9.53 -9.59
N VAL A 99 37.31 -10.77 -9.20
CA VAL A 99 36.31 -11.83 -9.04
C VAL A 99 35.31 -11.49 -7.93
N GLN A 100 35.78 -11.04 -6.76
CA GLN A 100 34.92 -10.60 -5.65
C GLN A 100 34.01 -9.44 -6.05
N SER A 101 34.54 -8.46 -6.81
CA SER A 101 33.76 -7.34 -7.35
C SER A 101 32.67 -7.80 -8.31
N ARG A 102 32.98 -8.79 -9.17
CA ARG A 102 31.99 -9.41 -10.09
C ARG A 102 30.91 -10.19 -9.33
N CYS A 103 31.27 -10.94 -8.28
CA CYS A 103 30.32 -11.64 -7.42
C CYS A 103 29.36 -10.65 -6.73
N SER A 104 29.87 -9.55 -6.14
CA SER A 104 29.04 -8.54 -5.49
C SER A 104 28.08 -7.83 -6.45
N LEU A 105 28.45 -7.68 -7.72
CA LEU A 105 27.55 -7.16 -8.75
C LEU A 105 26.41 -8.14 -9.07
N LEU A 106 26.73 -9.44 -9.22
CA LEU A 106 25.74 -10.49 -9.47
C LEU A 106 24.79 -10.69 -8.28
N GLU A 107 25.27 -10.59 -7.05
CA GLU A 107 24.45 -10.61 -5.83
C GLU A 107 23.40 -9.48 -5.86
N LYS A 108 23.82 -8.24 -6.16
CA LYS A 108 22.91 -7.09 -6.28
C LYS A 108 21.90 -7.26 -7.42
N GLN A 109 22.30 -7.84 -8.54
CA GLN A 109 21.39 -8.15 -9.65
C GLN A 109 20.35 -9.22 -9.24
N LEU A 110 20.77 -10.26 -8.51
CA LEU A 110 19.86 -11.29 -8.00
C LEU A 110 18.89 -10.73 -6.95
N ASP A 111 19.33 -9.82 -6.08
CA ASP A 111 18.45 -9.13 -5.13
C ASP A 111 17.45 -8.19 -5.80
N TYR A 112 17.83 -7.54 -6.90
CA TYR A 112 16.89 -6.79 -7.74
C TYR A 112 15.86 -7.74 -8.39
N MET A 113 16.29 -8.85 -8.98
CA MET A 113 15.40 -9.84 -9.58
C MET A 113 14.44 -10.47 -8.56
N ARG A 114 14.92 -10.79 -7.35
CA ARG A 114 14.09 -11.27 -6.22
C ARG A 114 12.97 -10.28 -5.89
N LYS A 115 13.28 -8.98 -5.78
CA LYS A 115 12.30 -7.92 -5.51
C LYS A 115 11.27 -7.78 -6.64
N MET A 116 11.71 -7.82 -7.89
CA MET A 116 10.81 -7.77 -9.06
C MET A 116 9.84 -8.96 -9.10
N VAL A 117 10.33 -10.18 -8.80
CA VAL A 117 9.47 -11.37 -8.73
C VAL A 117 8.44 -11.25 -7.60
N VAL A 118 8.84 -10.83 -6.40
CA VAL A 118 7.92 -10.64 -5.27
C VAL A 118 6.87 -9.57 -5.56
N SER A 119 7.24 -8.47 -6.23
CA SER A 119 6.26 -7.45 -6.68
C SER A 119 5.22 -8.06 -7.62
N ALA A 120 5.67 -8.75 -8.69
CA ALA A 120 4.80 -9.39 -9.65
C ALA A 120 3.91 -10.50 -9.03
N GLU A 121 4.38 -11.20 -8.00
CA GLU A 121 3.59 -12.17 -7.24
C GLU A 121 2.50 -11.50 -6.39
N VAL A 122 2.80 -10.37 -5.76
CA VAL A 122 1.82 -9.56 -5.00
C VAL A 122 0.79 -8.92 -5.94
N GLU A 123 1.22 -8.33 -7.04
CA GLU A 123 0.34 -7.77 -8.09
C GLU A 123 -0.60 -8.83 -8.66
N LYS A 124 -0.06 -10.02 -9.00
CA LYS A 124 -0.85 -11.17 -9.44
C LYS A 124 -1.86 -11.64 -8.39
N LYS A 125 -1.49 -11.66 -7.11
CA LYS A 125 -2.40 -12.01 -6.01
C LYS A 125 -3.54 -11.00 -5.92
N LEU A 126 -3.24 -9.69 -5.97
CA LEU A 126 -4.23 -8.62 -5.91
C LEU A 126 -5.23 -8.69 -7.08
N ILE A 127 -4.73 -8.89 -8.30
CA ILE A 127 -5.57 -9.03 -9.51
C ILE A 127 -6.49 -10.26 -9.39
N LEU A 128 -5.96 -11.40 -8.92
CA LEU A 128 -6.75 -12.61 -8.72
C LEU A 128 -7.83 -12.42 -7.64
N GLU A 129 -7.49 -11.78 -6.53
CA GLU A 129 -8.42 -11.47 -5.45
C GLU A 129 -9.54 -10.54 -5.94
N GLN A 130 -9.21 -9.46 -6.64
CA GLN A 130 -10.15 -8.55 -7.29
C GLN A 130 -11.07 -9.30 -8.28
N GLN A 131 -10.52 -10.22 -9.09
CA GLN A 131 -11.30 -11.05 -10.01
C GLN A 131 -12.30 -11.94 -9.27
N THR A 132 -11.92 -12.59 -8.16
CA THR A 132 -12.87 -13.38 -7.36
C THR A 132 -13.94 -12.50 -6.70
N GLN A 133 -13.58 -11.28 -6.30
CA GLN A 133 -14.49 -10.34 -5.65
C GLN A 133 -15.49 -9.72 -6.63
N LEU A 134 -15.11 -9.56 -7.91
CA LEU A 134 -16.01 -9.19 -9.01
C LEU A 134 -16.92 -10.36 -9.42
N GLN A 135 -16.41 -11.59 -9.44
CA GLN A 135 -17.23 -12.77 -9.74
C GLN A 135 -18.31 -13.01 -8.67
N LYS A 136 -17.96 -12.93 -7.37
CA LYS A 136 -18.93 -13.00 -6.26
C LYS A 136 -20.00 -11.90 -6.33
N GLU A 137 -19.62 -10.70 -6.74
CA GLU A 137 -20.55 -9.58 -6.92
C GLU A 137 -21.48 -9.81 -8.12
N LYS A 138 -20.96 -10.29 -9.24
CA LYS A 138 -21.75 -10.70 -10.41
C LYS A 138 -22.76 -11.80 -10.07
N GLU A 139 -22.34 -12.80 -9.29
CA GLU A 139 -23.20 -13.88 -8.80
C GLU A 139 -24.31 -13.35 -7.87
N LYS A 140 -23.95 -12.51 -6.88
CA LYS A 140 -24.93 -11.83 -6.00
C LYS A 140 -25.95 -11.04 -6.81
N ASN A 141 -25.48 -10.22 -7.76
CA ASN A 141 -26.34 -9.38 -8.60
C ASN A 141 -27.23 -10.23 -9.52
N GLN A 142 -26.75 -11.39 -9.99
CA GLN A 142 -27.56 -12.34 -10.77
C GLN A 142 -28.65 -13.01 -9.92
N VAL A 143 -28.35 -13.36 -8.66
CA VAL A 143 -29.35 -13.89 -7.71
C VAL A 143 -30.40 -12.84 -7.35
N GLU A 144 -29.97 -11.60 -7.08
CA GLU A 144 -30.89 -10.49 -6.81
C GLU A 144 -31.78 -10.16 -8.02
N LEU A 145 -31.24 -10.23 -9.25
CA LEU A 145 -32.01 -10.06 -10.48
C LEU A 145 -33.05 -11.18 -10.65
N ARG A 146 -32.70 -12.44 -10.39
CA ARG A 146 -33.67 -13.56 -10.42
C ARG A 146 -34.82 -13.32 -9.44
N ALA A 147 -34.52 -13.02 -8.17
CA ALA A 147 -35.54 -12.72 -7.16
C ALA A 147 -36.45 -11.52 -7.51
N LYS A 148 -35.94 -10.54 -8.28
CA LYS A 148 -36.75 -9.44 -8.83
C LYS A 148 -37.65 -9.88 -9.99
N LEU A 149 -37.18 -10.78 -10.87
CA LEU A 149 -37.98 -11.37 -11.94
C LEU A 149 -39.08 -12.28 -11.37
N ASP A 150 -38.76 -13.14 -10.40
CA ASP A 150 -39.72 -14.00 -9.71
C ASP A 150 -40.85 -13.16 -9.05
N LYS A 151 -40.49 -12.01 -8.46
CA LYS A 151 -41.47 -11.06 -7.90
C LYS A 151 -42.31 -10.35 -8.98
N LEU A 152 -41.74 -10.07 -10.15
CA LEU A 152 -42.48 -9.46 -11.27
C LEU A 152 -43.50 -10.44 -11.85
N ASP A 153 -43.15 -11.72 -12.01
CA ASP A 153 -44.10 -12.76 -12.46
C ASP A 153 -45.29 -12.90 -11.50
N ILE A 154 -45.06 -12.89 -10.19
CA ILE A 154 -46.14 -12.89 -9.18
C ILE A 154 -47.07 -11.69 -9.37
N LEU A 155 -46.52 -10.48 -9.54
CA LEU A 155 -47.29 -9.25 -9.73
C LEU A 155 -48.03 -9.21 -11.08
N GLU A 156 -47.45 -9.73 -12.16
CA GLU A 156 -48.13 -9.87 -13.45
C GLU A 156 -49.32 -10.84 -13.34
N ASN A 157 -49.13 -11.99 -12.68
CA ASN A 157 -50.20 -12.94 -12.39
C ASN A 157 -51.30 -12.34 -11.49
N GLU A 158 -50.99 -11.40 -10.60
CA GLU A 158 -51.99 -10.65 -9.83
C GLU A 158 -52.74 -9.63 -10.69
N CYS A 159 -52.04 -8.86 -11.55
CA CYS A 159 -52.64 -7.96 -12.52
C CYS A 159 -53.61 -8.67 -13.48
N TRP A 160 -53.27 -9.87 -13.96
CA TRP A 160 -54.18 -10.68 -14.78
C TRP A 160 -55.46 -11.10 -14.03
N LYS A 161 -55.33 -11.54 -12.76
CA LYS A 161 -56.49 -11.90 -11.91
C LYS A 161 -57.39 -10.70 -11.64
N LEU A 162 -56.81 -9.54 -11.32
CA LEU A 162 -57.54 -8.29 -11.10
C LEU A 162 -58.25 -7.83 -12.38
N THR A 163 -57.58 -7.86 -13.54
CA THR A 163 -58.17 -7.51 -14.85
C THR A 163 -59.35 -8.42 -15.20
N SER A 164 -59.23 -9.73 -14.96
CA SER A 164 -60.33 -10.69 -15.16
C SER A 164 -61.52 -10.37 -14.25
N SER A 165 -61.27 -10.12 -12.96
CA SER A 165 -62.31 -9.77 -11.98
C SER A 165 -62.99 -8.42 -12.29
N GLN A 166 -62.22 -7.42 -12.73
CA GLN A 166 -62.71 -6.12 -13.17
C GLN A 166 -63.66 -6.27 -14.37
N LYS A 167 -63.25 -6.99 -15.42
CA LYS A 167 -64.10 -7.23 -16.60
C LYS A 167 -65.44 -7.87 -16.22
N THR A 168 -65.43 -8.88 -15.35
CA THR A 168 -66.66 -9.51 -14.85
C THR A 168 -67.51 -8.57 -13.97
N ALA A 169 -66.92 -7.55 -13.34
CA ALA A 169 -67.67 -6.50 -12.65
C ALA A 169 -68.28 -5.49 -13.63
N GLU A 170 -67.55 -5.06 -14.65
CA GLU A 170 -68.03 -4.18 -15.74
C GLU A 170 -69.20 -4.79 -16.51
N GLU A 171 -69.12 -6.08 -16.86
CA GLU A 171 -70.20 -6.84 -17.51
C GLU A 171 -71.48 -6.86 -16.64
N LYS A 172 -71.34 -7.01 -15.32
CA LYS A 172 -72.45 -6.96 -14.36
C LYS A 172 -73.05 -5.55 -14.22
N ILE A 173 -72.20 -4.52 -14.18
CA ILE A 173 -72.64 -3.12 -14.14
C ILE A 173 -73.47 -2.81 -15.39
N LYS A 174 -72.95 -3.11 -16.59
CA LYS A 174 -73.64 -2.90 -17.86
C LYS A 174 -75.01 -3.60 -17.94
N HIS A 175 -75.11 -4.81 -17.40
CA HIS A 175 -76.39 -5.54 -17.33
C HIS A 175 -77.40 -4.87 -16.37
N LEU A 176 -76.93 -4.34 -15.22
CA LEU A 176 -77.77 -3.61 -14.28
C LEU A 176 -78.19 -2.23 -14.84
N GLU A 177 -77.30 -1.52 -15.53
CA GLU A 177 -77.61 -0.28 -16.24
C GLU A 177 -78.70 -0.48 -17.30
N GLN A 178 -78.60 -1.54 -18.10
CA GLN A 178 -79.64 -1.89 -19.08
C GLN A 178 -81.00 -2.12 -18.39
N LYS A 179 -81.05 -2.92 -17.33
CA LYS A 179 -82.28 -3.16 -16.56
C LYS A 179 -82.85 -1.88 -15.94
N ILE A 180 -81.99 -0.96 -15.49
CA ILE A 180 -82.41 0.35 -14.98
C ILE A 180 -83.02 1.20 -16.10
N GLN A 181 -82.50 1.18 -17.32
CA GLN A 181 -83.10 1.86 -18.47
C GLN A 181 -84.46 1.24 -18.86
N GLU A 182 -84.57 -0.09 -18.84
CA GLU A 182 -85.83 -0.82 -19.09
C GLU A 182 -86.91 -0.44 -18.06
N GLU A 183 -86.57 -0.48 -16.76
CA GLU A 183 -87.43 0.00 -15.66
C GLU A 183 -87.83 1.48 -15.81
N GLN A 184 -86.88 2.36 -16.16
CA GLN A 184 -87.16 3.78 -16.39
C GLN A 184 -88.04 4.03 -17.62
N HIS A 185 -88.00 3.16 -18.64
CA HIS A 185 -88.89 3.23 -19.79
C HIS A 185 -90.30 2.77 -19.41
N GLN A 186 -90.44 1.64 -18.70
CA GLN A 186 -91.74 1.17 -18.20
C GLN A 186 -92.40 2.20 -17.27
N ARG A 187 -91.63 2.81 -16.36
CA ARG A 187 -92.12 3.88 -15.47
C ARG A 187 -92.58 5.11 -16.24
N ARG A 188 -91.90 5.49 -17.33
CA ARG A 188 -92.35 6.55 -18.25
C ARG A 188 -93.69 6.19 -18.91
N LEU A 189 -93.82 5.00 -19.51
CA LEU A 189 -95.08 4.54 -20.10
C LEU A 189 -96.26 4.56 -19.11
N ILE A 190 -96.02 4.18 -17.86
CA ILE A 190 -97.03 4.26 -16.78
C ILE A 190 -97.36 5.71 -16.43
N GLN A 191 -96.35 6.58 -16.33
CA GLN A 191 -96.53 8.01 -16.07
C GLN A 191 -97.29 8.72 -17.20
N ASP A 192 -96.98 8.43 -18.46
CA ASP A 192 -97.64 9.00 -19.63
C ASP A 192 -99.12 8.55 -19.70
N LYS A 193 -99.39 7.27 -19.41
CA LYS A 193 -100.77 6.75 -19.34
C LYS A 193 -101.55 7.31 -18.15
N ALA A 194 -100.89 7.53 -17.02
CA ALA A 194 -101.48 8.23 -15.87
C ALA A 194 -101.73 9.72 -16.15
N ALA A 195 -100.86 10.38 -16.94
CA ALA A 195 -101.08 11.75 -17.41
C ALA A 195 -102.22 11.82 -18.42
N GLN A 196 -102.36 10.84 -19.33
CA GLN A 196 -103.50 10.73 -20.24
C GLN A 196 -104.82 10.62 -19.47
N VAL A 197 -104.89 9.75 -18.44
CA VAL A 197 -106.05 9.62 -17.55
C VAL A 197 -106.30 10.89 -16.72
N ARG A 198 -105.23 11.58 -16.28
CA ARG A 198 -105.36 12.89 -15.61
C ARG A 198 -105.92 13.97 -16.55
N ASN A 199 -105.55 13.95 -17.82
CA ASN A 199 -106.01 14.93 -18.80
C ASN A 199 -107.47 14.67 -19.23
N THR A 200 -107.88 13.41 -19.43
CA THR A 200 -109.30 13.09 -19.70
C THR A 200 -110.17 13.40 -18.49
N SER A 201 -109.73 13.04 -17.27
CA SER A 201 -110.42 13.46 -16.05
C SER A 201 -110.38 14.97 -15.83
N SER A 202 -109.36 15.70 -16.27
CA SER A 202 -109.34 17.17 -16.26
C SER A 202 -110.35 17.82 -17.22
N CYS A 203 -110.91 17.09 -18.19
CA CYS A 203 -112.06 17.54 -18.97
C CYS A 203 -113.41 17.15 -18.31
N ILE A 204 -113.45 16.01 -17.60
CA ILE A 204 -114.65 15.50 -16.93
C ILE A 204 -114.93 16.22 -15.60
N VAL A 205 -113.89 16.52 -14.81
CA VAL A 205 -114.00 17.20 -13.50
C VAL A 205 -114.67 18.58 -13.62
N PRO A 206 -114.37 19.45 -14.61
CA PRO A 206 -115.12 20.67 -14.84
C PRO A 206 -116.60 20.45 -15.19
N MET A 207 -116.96 19.32 -15.83
CA MET A 207 -118.37 18.99 -16.09
C MET A 207 -119.08 18.50 -14.84
N ILE A 208 -118.46 17.61 -14.05
CA ILE A 208 -119.05 17.13 -12.78
C ILE A 208 -119.10 18.25 -11.74
N THR A 209 -118.10 19.13 -11.67
CA THR A 209 -118.10 20.30 -10.78
C THR A 209 -119.24 21.26 -11.16
N LYS A 210 -119.56 21.44 -12.45
CA LYS A 210 -120.75 22.20 -12.89
C LYS A 210 -122.09 21.56 -12.49
N VAL A 211 -122.13 20.25 -12.28
CA VAL A 211 -123.33 19.55 -11.74
C VAL A 211 -123.42 19.65 -10.22
N VAL A 212 -122.29 19.58 -9.50
CA VAL A 212 -122.26 19.64 -8.03
C VAL A 212 -122.40 21.07 -7.49
N CYS A 213 -121.93 22.09 -8.22
CA CYS A 213 -121.95 23.51 -7.78
C CYS A 213 -123.34 24.18 -7.81
N ILE A 214 -124.43 23.40 -7.92
CA ILE A 214 -125.81 23.89 -7.76
C ILE A 214 -126.36 23.54 -6.36
N GLN A 215 -125.78 22.55 -5.66
CA GLN A 215 -126.41 21.89 -4.51
C GLN A 215 -125.77 22.19 -3.13
N SER A 216 -125.00 23.28 -2.97
CA SER A 216 -124.34 23.60 -1.67
C SER A 216 -124.14 25.10 -1.40
N CYS A 217 -125.16 25.91 -1.63
CA CYS A 217 -125.16 27.33 -1.23
C CYS A 217 -125.56 27.59 0.24
N VAL A 218 -125.73 26.55 1.07
CA VAL A 218 -126.18 26.70 2.48
C VAL A 218 -125.43 25.78 3.45
N LEU A 219 -124.25 26.20 3.93
CA LEU A 219 -124.01 26.30 5.38
C LEU A 219 -122.90 27.31 5.72
N LEU A 220 -123.04 27.94 6.88
CA LEU A 220 -122.20 29.03 7.41
C LEU A 220 -120.80 28.50 7.83
N VAL A 221 -119.69 29.11 7.40
CA VAL A 221 -119.09 30.38 7.91
C VAL A 221 -118.63 30.29 9.38
N LEU A 222 -117.33 30.05 9.59
CA LEU A 222 -116.40 30.84 10.44
C LEU A 222 -115.04 30.14 10.63
N LYS A 223 -113.96 30.69 10.03
CA LYS A 223 -112.87 31.41 10.76
C LYS A 223 -111.69 31.72 9.80
N LYS A 224 -111.08 32.88 10.01
CA LYS A 224 -110.02 33.50 9.19
C LYS A 224 -108.64 32.97 9.60
N ASN A 225 -107.71 32.78 8.65
CA ASN A 225 -106.37 33.44 8.65
C ASN A 225 -105.40 32.96 7.54
N HIS A 226 -104.98 33.92 6.71
CA HIS A 226 -103.61 34.19 6.24
C HIS A 226 -102.72 33.16 5.50
N THR A 227 -102.62 33.42 4.18
CA THR A 227 -101.39 33.63 3.38
C THR A 227 -100.42 32.46 3.05
N MET A 228 -100.28 32.23 1.74
CA MET A 228 -99.13 31.66 1.00
C MET A 228 -97.78 32.31 1.36
N PRO A 229 -96.58 31.70 1.13
CA PRO A 229 -96.22 31.09 -0.17
C PRO A 229 -95.39 29.78 -0.17
N SER A 230 -95.21 29.28 -1.40
CA SER A 230 -94.18 28.40 -1.96
C SER A 230 -93.01 27.94 -1.08
N HIS A 231 -92.60 26.67 -1.22
CA HIS A 231 -91.34 26.36 -1.92
C HIS A 231 -91.20 24.87 -2.33
N SER A 232 -90.78 24.69 -3.58
CA SER A 232 -89.97 23.60 -4.17
C SER A 232 -89.79 22.28 -3.40
N VAL A 233 -90.21 21.17 -4.03
CA VAL A 233 -89.68 19.82 -3.74
C VAL A 233 -88.29 19.69 -4.35
N VAL A 234 -87.27 20.25 -3.68
CA VAL A 234 -85.87 20.03 -4.06
C VAL A 234 -85.53 18.56 -3.79
N ALA A 235 -84.97 17.89 -4.80
CA ALA A 235 -84.58 16.48 -4.70
C ALA A 235 -83.53 16.25 -3.61
N ASN A 236 -83.45 15.02 -3.10
CA ASN A 236 -82.38 14.59 -2.19
C ASN A 236 -81.04 14.40 -2.94
N VAL A 237 -80.51 15.48 -3.50
CA VAL A 237 -79.17 15.53 -4.11
C VAL A 237 -78.08 15.46 -3.02
N GLN A 238 -78.41 15.89 -1.80
CA GLN A 238 -77.52 15.93 -0.64
C GLN A 238 -76.91 14.55 -0.31
N THR A 239 -77.69 13.47 -0.45
CA THR A 239 -77.21 12.11 -0.19
C THR A 239 -76.21 11.64 -1.27
N VAL A 240 -76.45 11.98 -2.54
CA VAL A 240 -75.53 11.62 -3.64
C VAL A 240 -74.20 12.36 -3.50
N LEU A 241 -74.25 13.66 -3.20
CA LEU A 241 -73.04 14.50 -3.10
C LEU A 241 -72.14 14.12 -1.91
N HIS A 242 -72.69 13.52 -0.84
CA HIS A 242 -71.91 13.08 0.31
C HIS A 242 -71.14 11.76 0.04
N LEU A 243 -71.70 10.83 -0.74
CA LEU A 243 -71.01 9.56 -1.06
C LEU A 243 -69.85 9.73 -2.06
N MET A 244 -69.83 10.80 -2.85
CA MET A 244 -68.78 11.06 -3.85
C MET A 244 -67.50 11.71 -3.28
N LYS A 245 -67.44 12.07 -1.99
CA LYS A 245 -66.34 12.88 -1.44
C LYS A 245 -65.12 12.09 -0.92
N TYR A 246 -65.12 10.76 -0.98
CA TYR A 246 -63.99 9.94 -0.49
C TYR A 246 -63.68 8.69 -1.35
N ARG A 247 -63.08 8.90 -2.53
CA ARG A 247 -62.03 8.02 -3.11
C ARG A 247 -61.16 8.79 -4.11
N SER A 248 -59.85 8.86 -3.86
CA SER A 248 -58.82 9.06 -4.89
C SER A 248 -58.55 7.70 -5.58
N PRO A 249 -58.02 7.64 -6.82
CA PRO A 249 -56.59 7.88 -7.07
C PRO A 249 -56.25 8.58 -8.41
N CYS A 250 -54.96 8.66 -8.71
CA CYS A 250 -54.31 9.26 -9.88
C CYS A 250 -54.14 8.28 -11.08
N VAL A 251 -53.75 8.79 -12.27
CA VAL A 251 -52.67 8.30 -13.19
C VAL A 251 -52.74 8.92 -14.62
N THR A 252 -51.71 9.73 -14.99
CA THR A 252 -51.21 10.11 -16.36
C THR A 252 -52.21 10.70 -17.41
N SER A 253 -51.85 11.54 -18.41
CA SER A 253 -50.59 12.05 -19.03
C SER A 253 -50.93 13.38 -19.80
N GLN A 254 -50.16 14.10 -20.65
CA GLN A 254 -48.87 13.94 -21.38
C GLN A 254 -48.04 15.28 -21.43
N HIS A 255 -47.10 15.36 -22.38
CA HIS A 255 -46.18 16.41 -22.89
C HIS A 255 -46.82 17.68 -23.55
N PRO A 256 -46.05 18.70 -24.04
CA PRO A 256 -44.59 18.75 -24.29
C PRO A 256 -43.81 20.00 -23.77
N GLU A 257 -42.54 20.10 -24.20
CA GLU A 257 -41.58 21.24 -24.17
C GLU A 257 -40.97 21.67 -22.81
N GLU A 258 -39.78 22.29 -22.73
CA GLU A 258 -38.48 22.07 -23.43
C GLU A 258 -37.40 22.90 -22.70
N LEU A 259 -36.35 22.26 -22.16
CA LEU A 259 -34.99 22.86 -22.07
C LEU A 259 -33.94 21.79 -21.67
N GLU A 260 -32.77 21.82 -22.31
CA GLU A 260 -31.65 20.93 -21.94
C GLU A 260 -30.93 21.36 -20.65
N LYS A 261 -30.36 20.38 -19.93
CA LYS A 261 -29.05 20.52 -19.27
C LYS A 261 -28.41 19.15 -19.02
N VAL A 262 -27.39 18.82 -19.81
CA VAL A 262 -26.60 17.60 -19.66
C VAL A 262 -25.67 17.74 -18.46
N ALA A 263 -25.83 16.88 -17.45
CA ALA A 263 -24.95 16.80 -16.29
C ALA A 263 -24.37 15.38 -16.14
N SER A 264 -23.14 15.20 -16.61
CA SER A 264 -22.42 13.92 -16.49
C SER A 264 -22.19 13.55 -15.03
N ARG A 265 -22.52 12.30 -14.64
CA ARG A 265 -22.18 11.75 -13.32
C ARG A 265 -21.53 10.39 -13.46
N ARG A 266 -20.19 10.36 -13.34
CA ARG A 266 -19.46 9.10 -13.11
C ARG A 266 -19.63 8.72 -11.63
N THR A 267 -20.43 7.71 -11.34
CA THR A 267 -20.57 7.19 -9.97
C THR A 267 -19.39 6.28 -9.65
N GLY A 268 -18.44 6.76 -8.85
CA GLY A 268 -17.39 5.92 -8.26
C GLY A 268 -17.98 4.87 -7.33
N VAL A 269 -17.71 3.59 -7.59
CA VAL A 269 -18.26 2.47 -6.80
C VAL A 269 -17.33 2.15 -5.63
N TYR A 270 -17.56 2.82 -4.50
CA TYR A 270 -16.87 2.52 -3.24
C TYR A 270 -17.42 1.23 -2.62
N LYS A 271 -16.69 0.13 -2.85
CA LYS A 271 -17.14 -1.23 -2.54
C LYS A 271 -16.91 -1.58 -1.06
N SER A 272 -17.96 -1.41 -0.25
CA SER A 272 -17.97 -1.82 1.16
C SER A 272 -17.70 -3.33 1.31
N VAL A 273 -16.64 -3.69 2.03
CA VAL A 273 -16.26 -5.08 2.33
C VAL A 273 -16.50 -5.35 3.81
N SER A 274 -17.26 -6.41 4.11
CA SER A 274 -17.47 -6.90 5.48
C SER A 274 -16.50 -8.05 5.79
N CYS A 275 -15.86 -8.01 6.96
CA CYS A 275 -14.74 -8.91 7.29
C CYS A 275 -15.11 -10.00 8.29
N SER A 276 -14.56 -11.20 8.09
CA SER A 276 -14.45 -12.32 9.04
C SER A 276 -13.30 -13.23 8.53
N THR A 277 -12.41 -13.81 9.33
CA THR A 277 -12.45 -13.98 10.80
C THR A 277 -11.02 -14.01 11.40
N SER A 278 -10.81 -13.23 12.47
CA SER A 278 -9.82 -13.43 13.55
C SER A 278 -8.39 -13.96 13.25
N SER A 279 -7.40 -13.05 13.20
CA SER A 279 -6.08 -13.24 13.83
C SER A 279 -5.58 -11.89 14.35
N SER A 280 -5.26 -11.83 15.65
CA SER A 280 -4.95 -10.66 16.50
C SER A 280 -5.66 -9.32 16.20
N ALA A 281 -6.39 -8.79 17.19
CA ALA A 281 -7.04 -7.48 17.08
C ALA A 281 -6.06 -6.30 16.84
N THR A 282 -4.75 -6.54 16.99
CA THR A 282 -3.66 -5.61 16.67
C THR A 282 -3.27 -5.60 15.19
N GLU A 283 -3.35 -6.73 14.49
CA GLU A 283 -3.06 -6.81 13.05
C GLU A 283 -4.19 -6.17 12.25
N ASN A 284 -5.44 -6.57 12.49
CA ASN A 284 -6.61 -5.97 11.82
C ASN A 284 -6.73 -4.44 12.03
N LEU A 285 -6.27 -3.92 13.18
CA LEU A 285 -6.20 -2.49 13.46
C LEU A 285 -5.09 -1.78 12.66
N SER A 286 -3.99 -2.48 12.41
CA SER A 286 -2.85 -1.98 11.62
C SER A 286 -3.17 -1.99 10.13
N ASP A 287 -3.87 -3.02 9.64
CA ASP A 287 -4.39 -3.10 8.26
C ASP A 287 -5.38 -1.95 7.97
N LEU A 288 -6.32 -1.69 8.89
CA LEU A 288 -7.27 -0.57 8.80
C LEU A 288 -6.55 0.80 8.84
N LEU A 289 -5.50 0.91 9.66
CA LEU A 289 -4.69 2.12 9.76
C LEU A 289 -3.86 2.37 8.47
N LEU A 290 -3.43 1.31 7.77
CA LEU A 290 -2.77 1.39 6.48
C LEU A 290 -3.75 1.82 5.38
N LEU A 291 -4.92 1.17 5.28
CA LEU A 291 -5.95 1.53 4.30
C LEU A 291 -6.34 3.01 4.36
N ILE A 292 -6.52 3.57 5.56
CA ILE A 292 -6.90 4.99 5.71
C ILE A 292 -5.71 5.93 5.43
N GLN A 293 -4.46 5.46 5.56
CA GLN A 293 -3.28 6.21 5.09
C GLN A 293 -3.16 6.19 3.56
N ASP A 294 -3.45 5.08 2.91
CA ASP A 294 -3.48 4.98 1.44
C ASP A 294 -4.59 5.86 0.85
N GLU A 295 -5.79 5.86 1.45
CA GLU A 295 -6.88 6.79 1.08
C GLU A 295 -6.49 8.26 1.29
N LEU A 296 -5.73 8.58 2.35
CA LEU A 296 -5.21 9.94 2.57
C LEU A 296 -4.18 10.32 1.49
N GLY A 297 -3.34 9.37 1.05
CA GLY A 297 -2.41 9.54 -0.06
C GLY A 297 -3.15 9.82 -1.38
N GLN A 298 -4.20 9.06 -1.69
CA GLN A 298 -5.03 9.25 -2.87
C GLN A 298 -5.69 10.64 -2.90
N MET A 299 -6.34 11.06 -1.80
CA MET A 299 -6.91 12.41 -1.71
C MET A 299 -5.84 13.51 -1.77
N SER A 300 -4.63 13.26 -1.28
CA SER A 300 -3.52 14.23 -1.36
C SER A 300 -3.07 14.46 -2.80
N PHE A 301 -3.11 13.40 -3.63
CA PHE A 301 -2.87 13.51 -5.07
C PHE A 301 -4.01 14.24 -5.78
N GLU A 302 -5.27 13.92 -5.47
CA GLU A 302 -6.45 14.61 -6.00
C GLU A 302 -6.45 16.11 -5.64
N HIS A 303 -6.05 16.47 -4.42
CA HIS A 303 -5.90 17.87 -3.98
C HIS A 303 -4.84 18.61 -4.80
N GLN A 304 -3.71 17.97 -5.10
CA GLN A 304 -2.64 18.56 -5.89
C GLN A 304 -3.03 18.73 -7.37
N GLU A 305 -3.81 17.81 -7.94
CA GLU A 305 -4.29 17.89 -9.32
C GLU A 305 -5.46 18.90 -9.46
N LEU A 306 -6.39 18.98 -8.51
CA LEU A 306 -7.41 20.04 -8.48
C LEU A 306 -6.78 21.44 -8.36
N LEU A 307 -5.79 21.62 -7.48
CA LEU A 307 -5.03 22.88 -7.38
C LEU A 307 -4.37 23.30 -8.70
N LYS A 308 -3.93 22.34 -9.50
CA LYS A 308 -3.35 22.58 -10.82
C LYS A 308 -4.43 22.94 -11.85
N GLN A 309 -5.57 22.24 -11.85
CA GLN A 309 -6.70 22.54 -12.74
C GLN A 309 -7.31 23.93 -12.46
N ILE A 310 -7.34 24.37 -11.20
CA ILE A 310 -7.71 25.75 -10.80
C ILE A 310 -6.74 26.80 -11.39
N GLN A 311 -5.44 26.47 -11.47
CA GLN A 311 -4.42 27.37 -12.05
C GLN A 311 -4.46 27.42 -13.58
N GLU A 312 -4.71 26.28 -14.23
CA GLU A 312 -4.75 26.15 -15.70
C GLU A 312 -6.07 26.68 -16.32
N THR A 313 -7.17 26.67 -15.57
CA THR A 313 -8.50 27.09 -16.04
C THR A 313 -8.67 28.62 -16.06
N GLN A 314 -8.92 29.21 -17.24
CA GLN A 314 -9.18 30.65 -17.39
C GLN A 314 -10.65 31.06 -17.21
N ASP A 315 -11.57 30.10 -17.24
CA ASP A 315 -13.01 30.33 -16.99
C ASP A 315 -13.26 30.54 -15.49
N HIS A 316 -14.07 31.54 -15.13
CA HIS A 316 -14.38 31.88 -13.75
C HIS A 316 -15.38 30.91 -13.11
N ASP A 317 -16.39 30.48 -13.85
CA ASP A 317 -17.47 29.64 -13.32
C ASP A 317 -16.94 28.22 -13.03
N ILE A 318 -16.12 27.71 -13.95
CA ILE A 318 -15.43 26.41 -13.79
C ILE A 318 -14.39 26.48 -12.67
N ARG A 319 -13.70 27.61 -12.52
CA ARG A 319 -12.74 27.83 -11.41
C ARG A 319 -13.45 27.79 -10.05
N GLU A 320 -14.58 28.47 -9.90
CA GLU A 320 -15.36 28.40 -8.67
C GLU A 320 -15.83 26.96 -8.36
N ASP A 321 -16.25 26.18 -9.36
CA ASP A 321 -16.67 24.79 -9.14
C ASP A 321 -15.50 23.89 -8.71
N LEU A 322 -14.31 24.06 -9.30
CA LEU A 322 -13.10 23.34 -8.88
C LEU A 322 -12.64 23.77 -7.47
N GLU A 323 -12.75 25.06 -7.12
CA GLU A 323 -12.49 25.56 -5.77
C GLU A 323 -13.50 24.98 -4.76
N ARG A 324 -14.80 24.89 -5.12
CA ARG A 324 -15.83 24.21 -4.32
C ARG A 324 -15.51 22.72 -4.11
N GLU A 325 -15.01 22.03 -5.13
CA GLU A 325 -14.63 20.61 -5.03
C GLU A 325 -13.38 20.42 -4.16
N LEU A 326 -12.35 21.25 -4.33
CA LEU A 326 -11.14 21.27 -3.49
C LEU A 326 -11.50 21.49 -2.01
N ASP A 327 -12.39 22.43 -1.72
CA ASP A 327 -12.84 22.75 -0.36
C ASP A 327 -13.70 21.64 0.26
N CYS A 328 -14.35 20.79 -0.56
CA CYS A 328 -15.00 19.56 -0.11
C CYS A 328 -13.98 18.44 0.16
N LEU A 329 -12.95 18.33 -0.68
CA LEU A 329 -11.88 17.33 -0.53
C LEU A 329 -11.05 17.56 0.74
N VAL A 330 -10.66 18.81 1.02
CA VAL A 330 -9.92 19.17 2.26
C VAL A 330 -10.67 18.73 3.51
N LYS A 331 -12.00 18.92 3.56
CA LYS A 331 -12.83 18.47 4.69
C LYS A 331 -12.84 16.94 4.84
N GLN A 332 -12.77 16.18 3.74
CA GLN A 332 -12.60 14.72 3.80
C GLN A 332 -11.20 14.31 4.27
N MET A 333 -10.16 15.03 3.86
CA MET A 333 -8.79 14.82 4.34
C MET A 333 -8.67 15.05 5.85
N GLU A 334 -9.26 16.13 6.37
CA GLU A 334 -9.34 16.39 7.82
C GLU A 334 -10.04 15.24 8.56
N ILE A 335 -11.22 14.82 8.07
CA ILE A 335 -12.01 13.73 8.68
C ILE A 335 -11.25 12.39 8.71
N LYS A 336 -10.48 12.06 7.67
CA LYS A 336 -9.65 10.83 7.63
C LYS A 336 -8.36 10.97 8.45
N GLY A 337 -7.73 12.14 8.49
CA GLY A 337 -6.65 12.44 9.44
C GLY A 337 -7.09 12.29 10.90
N ASP A 338 -8.31 12.71 11.22
CA ASP A 338 -8.90 12.58 12.55
C ASP A 338 -9.25 11.11 12.90
N GLN A 339 -9.58 10.27 11.90
CA GLN A 339 -9.68 8.81 12.05
C GLN A 339 -8.31 8.16 12.33
N ILE A 340 -7.26 8.51 11.58
CA ILE A 340 -5.88 8.07 11.83
C ILE A 340 -5.46 8.42 13.27
N CYS A 341 -5.78 9.64 13.73
CA CYS A 341 -5.48 10.08 15.09
C CYS A 341 -6.18 9.20 16.16
N LYS A 342 -7.47 8.87 15.95
CA LYS A 342 -8.24 8.00 16.86
C LYS A 342 -7.71 6.56 16.85
N LEU A 343 -7.34 6.03 15.69
CA LEU A 343 -6.78 4.67 15.53
C LEU A 343 -5.40 4.54 16.17
N ARG A 344 -4.45 5.46 15.90
CA ARG A 344 -3.13 5.49 16.56
C ARG A 344 -3.27 5.59 18.09
N LYS A 345 -4.17 6.45 18.59
CA LYS A 345 -4.49 6.53 20.02
C LYS A 345 -4.99 5.18 20.56
N HIS A 346 -5.90 4.48 19.86
CA HIS A 346 -6.37 3.16 20.31
C HIS A 346 -5.23 2.12 20.34
N GLN A 347 -4.41 2.07 19.28
CA GLN A 347 -3.25 1.19 19.18
C GLN A 347 -2.25 1.41 20.34
N GLU A 348 -1.99 2.66 20.71
CA GLU A 348 -1.20 3.00 21.89
C GLU A 348 -1.80 2.48 23.21
N HIS A 349 -3.12 2.62 23.41
CA HIS A 349 -3.79 2.13 24.61
C HIS A 349 -3.73 0.60 24.71
N VAL A 350 -3.99 -0.12 23.60
CA VAL A 350 -3.85 -1.58 23.55
C VAL A 350 -2.41 -2.00 23.88
N ARG A 351 -1.40 -1.33 23.30
CA ARG A 351 0.02 -1.62 23.60
C ARG A 351 0.38 -1.35 25.07
N LYS A 352 -0.14 -0.28 25.66
CA LYS A 352 0.06 0.08 27.09
C LYS A 352 -0.65 -0.89 28.05
N HIS A 353 -1.72 -1.55 27.62
CA HIS A 353 -2.39 -2.61 28.41
C HIS A 353 -1.66 -3.96 28.28
N PHE A 354 -1.20 -4.34 27.09
CA PHE A 354 -0.39 -5.56 26.91
C PHE A 354 0.90 -5.55 27.75
N PHE A 355 1.58 -4.39 27.85
CA PHE A 355 2.80 -4.23 28.64
C PHE A 355 2.60 -4.22 30.18
N LYS A 356 1.39 -4.50 30.68
CA LYS A 356 1.08 -4.54 32.13
C LYS A 356 0.85 -5.94 32.69
N GLN A 357 0.97 -7.01 31.90
CA GLN A 357 0.95 -8.39 32.41
C GLN A 357 2.37 -8.92 32.62
N PRO A 358 2.74 -9.40 33.83
CA PRO A 358 4.11 -9.87 34.10
C PRO A 358 4.24 -11.38 33.89
N LEU A 359 4.99 -11.83 32.88
CA LEU A 359 5.53 -13.19 32.88
C LEU A 359 6.94 -13.28 32.25
N SER A 360 7.91 -13.53 33.12
CA SER A 360 9.22 -14.19 32.96
C SER A 360 9.87 -14.37 31.57
N SER A 361 11.18 -14.06 31.55
CA SER A 361 12.25 -14.67 30.74
C SER A 361 12.65 -14.01 29.40
N HIS A 362 13.96 -13.87 29.26
CA HIS A 362 14.77 -13.42 28.11
C HIS A 362 14.24 -13.84 26.71
N SER A 363 14.46 -13.05 25.64
CA SER A 363 15.72 -12.38 25.29
C SER A 363 15.63 -10.90 24.88
N HIS A 364 16.80 -10.25 24.80
CA HIS A 364 16.97 -8.80 24.83
C HIS A 364 17.36 -8.23 23.47
N ILE A 365 16.48 -7.44 22.86
CA ILE A 365 16.85 -6.42 21.86
C ILE A 365 16.20 -5.10 22.28
N SER A 366 16.94 -4.28 23.02
CA SER A 366 16.53 -2.91 23.33
C SER A 366 16.94 -2.00 22.17
N ILE A 367 15.97 -1.35 21.53
CA ILE A 367 16.21 -0.22 20.63
C ILE A 367 15.56 1.02 21.26
N HIS A 368 16.32 2.11 21.30
CA HIS A 368 16.08 3.26 22.16
C HIS A 368 15.91 4.53 21.30
N TRP A 369 14.68 5.01 21.17
CA TRP A 369 14.35 6.29 20.57
C TRP A 369 13.89 7.25 21.67
N LYS A 370 14.61 8.35 21.83
CA LYS A 370 14.41 9.33 22.91
C LYS A 370 14.94 10.67 22.43
N LEU A 371 14.04 11.62 22.15
CA LEU A 371 14.23 13.07 21.96
C LEU A 371 12.82 13.68 21.69
N PRO A 372 12.60 15.00 21.84
CA PRO A 372 11.90 15.43 23.05
C PRO A 372 10.57 16.17 22.81
N LEU A 373 9.73 16.18 23.85
CA LEU A 373 8.57 17.07 23.94
C LEU A 373 9.01 18.53 24.11
N GLY A 374 8.73 19.36 23.10
CA GLY A 374 8.72 20.83 23.21
C GLY A 374 7.29 21.33 23.08
N ALA A 375 6.77 22.01 24.11
CA ALA A 375 5.42 22.55 24.12
C ALA A 375 5.40 24.02 23.67
N PHE A 376 4.36 24.44 22.94
CA PHE A 376 3.94 25.85 22.89
C PHE A 376 2.43 25.99 22.77
N HIS A 377 1.90 27.11 23.24
CA HIS A 377 0.46 27.40 23.36
C HIS A 377 -0.19 27.89 22.07
N SER A 378 -1.50 27.69 21.97
CA SER A 378 -2.39 28.34 21.00
C SER A 378 -2.33 29.87 21.09
N LYS A 379 -2.47 30.53 19.93
CA LYS A 379 -3.26 31.75 19.75
C LYS A 379 -3.97 31.69 18.40
N ASP A 380 -5.14 32.29 18.34
CA ASP A 380 -6.08 32.17 17.22
C ASP A 380 -5.75 33.15 16.08
N GLU A 381 -5.68 32.63 14.86
CA GLU A 381 -5.65 33.35 13.57
C GLU A 381 -6.02 32.34 12.47
N PRO A 382 -6.87 32.68 11.47
CA PRO A 382 -7.30 31.75 10.44
C PRO A 382 -6.22 31.55 9.37
N LEU A 383 -5.29 30.62 9.62
CA LEU A 383 -4.15 30.36 8.73
C LEU A 383 -4.59 29.86 7.34
N PRO A 384 -3.95 30.33 6.25
CA PRO A 384 -4.31 29.95 4.88
C PRO A 384 -4.09 28.45 4.59
N HIS A 385 -4.91 27.91 3.69
CA HIS A 385 -5.09 26.47 3.42
C HIS A 385 -3.79 25.66 3.22
N HIS A 386 -2.71 26.27 2.69
CA HIS A 386 -1.42 25.60 2.53
C HIS A 386 -0.73 25.21 3.87
N LEU A 387 -0.98 25.96 4.95
CA LEU A 387 -0.45 25.65 6.30
C LEU A 387 -1.30 24.62 7.06
N LEU A 388 -2.54 24.40 6.63
CA LEU A 388 -3.39 23.29 7.08
C LEU A 388 -2.79 21.96 6.62
N PHE A 389 -2.37 21.87 5.35
CA PHE A 389 -1.67 20.71 4.80
C PHE A 389 -0.38 20.39 5.57
N ALA A 390 0.44 21.40 5.84
CA ALA A 390 1.64 21.24 6.67
C ALA A 390 1.31 20.72 8.08
N ASN A 391 0.24 21.23 8.72
CA ASN A 391 -0.22 20.75 10.02
C ASN A 391 -0.77 19.32 10.01
N ILE A 392 -1.36 18.86 8.90
CA ILE A 392 -1.84 17.48 8.76
C ILE A 392 -0.65 16.53 8.58
N VAL A 393 0.31 16.87 7.72
CA VAL A 393 1.52 16.07 7.50
C VAL A 393 2.40 15.99 8.77
N LEU A 394 2.65 17.11 9.47
CA LEU A 394 3.39 17.12 10.75
C LEU A 394 2.65 16.48 11.94
N LYS A 395 1.38 16.09 11.80
CA LYS A 395 0.66 15.26 12.79
C LYS A 395 0.68 13.76 12.46
N ILE A 396 1.24 13.39 11.31
CA ILE A 396 1.24 12.01 10.78
C ILE A 396 2.67 11.44 10.74
N ALA A 397 3.69 12.28 10.60
CA ALA A 397 5.09 11.95 10.94
C ALA A 397 5.30 11.83 12.46
#